data_AF-A0A542KH09-F1
#
_entry.id   AF-A0A542KH09-F1
#
_cell.length_a   1.000
_cell.length_b   1.000
_cell.length_c   1.000
_cell.angle_alpha   90.00
_cell.angle_beta   90.00
_cell.angle_gamma   90.00
#
_symmetry.space_group_name_H-M   'P 1'
#
loop_
_entity.id
_entity.type
_entity.pdbx_description
1 polymer ?
#
loop_
_entity_poly.entity_id
_entity_poly.type
_entity_poly.pdbx_seq_one_letter_code
_entity_poly.pdbx_strand_id
1 'polypeptide(L)'
;MAKLCDDCWNRLANEMAEVDGATAAPRPDPDPDDVSWIESPICPRCGALIRVYPTNYDRWVSLATVELPAKDVPEAFRWRLTPLPTRSRIATDTVVVQVRGVDPLPSEPVVPAHRMMCVPDRDGP
;
A
#
# COMPACT_ATOMS: atom_id res chain seq x y z
N MET A 1 -5.99 25.57 15.26
CA MET A 1 -5.36 24.43 14.58
C MET A 1 -5.47 24.69 13.07
N ALA A 2 -4.36 24.91 12.38
CA ALA A 2 -4.39 25.16 10.94
C ALA A 2 -4.74 23.85 10.22
N LYS A 3 -5.76 23.87 9.36
CA LYS A 3 -6.08 22.77 8.44
C LYS A 3 -5.56 23.17 7.07
N LEU A 4 -4.87 22.26 6.39
CA LEU A 4 -4.52 22.46 4.98
C LEU A 4 -5.82 22.50 4.16
N CYS A 5 -5.86 23.37 3.15
CA CYS A 5 -6.88 23.24 2.11
C CYS A 5 -6.62 21.98 1.26
N ASP A 6 -7.61 21.57 0.47
CA ASP A 6 -7.53 20.33 -0.31
C ASP A 6 -6.36 20.32 -1.30
N ASP A 7 -6.04 21.46 -1.93
CA ASP A 7 -4.89 21.54 -2.86
C ASP A 7 -3.54 21.34 -2.15
N CYS A 8 -3.35 22.02 -1.03
CA CYS A 8 -2.13 21.88 -0.23
C CYS A 8 -2.00 20.47 0.35
N TRP A 9 -3.12 19.87 0.79
CA TRP A 9 -3.15 18.48 1.24
C TRP A 9 -2.79 17.52 0.11
N ASN A 10 -3.41 17.66 -1.06
CA ASN A 10 -3.17 16.79 -2.21
C ASN A 10 -1.72 16.82 -2.67
N ARG A 11 -1.10 18.01 -2.67
CA ARG A 11 0.32 18.16 -2.97
C ARG A 11 1.18 17.37 -1.98
N LEU A 12 0.98 17.57 -0.68
CA LEU A 12 1.73 16.85 0.36
C LEU A 12 1.51 15.33 0.27
N ALA A 13 0.27 14.89 0.07
CA ALA A 13 -0.07 13.48 -0.08
C ALA A 13 0.61 12.84 -1.30
N ASN A 14 0.72 13.56 -2.42
CA ASN A 14 1.44 13.10 -3.60
C ASN A 14 2.95 13.01 -3.35
N GLU A 15 3.54 14.02 -2.71
CA GLU A 15 4.96 14.02 -2.35
C GLU A 15 5.30 12.84 -1.43
N MET A 16 4.46 12.55 -0.42
CA MET A 16 4.61 11.36 0.43
C MET A 16 4.45 10.05 -0.36
N ALA A 17 3.43 9.97 -1.23
CA ALA A 17 3.18 8.80 -2.06
C ALA A 17 4.36 8.46 -2.98
N GLU A 18 5.00 9.46 -3.58
CA GLU A 18 6.18 9.26 -4.42
C GLU A 18 7.35 8.68 -3.62
N VAL A 19 7.65 9.27 -2.45
CA VAL A 19 8.71 8.79 -1.56
C VAL A 19 8.45 7.34 -1.12
N ASP A 20 7.20 7.04 -0.77
CA ASP A 20 6.80 5.75 -0.23
C ASP A 20 6.57 4.69 -1.31
N GLY A 21 6.40 5.10 -2.57
CA GLY A 21 5.98 4.23 -3.66
C GLY A 21 4.49 3.86 -3.64
N ALA A 22 3.66 4.66 -2.96
CA ALA A 22 2.20 4.53 -2.94
C ALA A 22 1.55 5.20 -4.17
N THR A 23 1.99 4.79 -5.37
CA THR A 23 1.58 5.37 -6.66
C THR A 23 0.60 4.48 -7.45
N ALA A 24 0.04 3.45 -6.81
CA ALA A 24 -0.96 2.60 -7.45
C ALA A 24 -2.24 3.38 -7.74
N ALA A 25 -2.99 2.95 -8.76
CA ALA A 25 -4.33 3.46 -8.99
C ALA A 25 -5.27 3.01 -7.86
N PRO A 26 -6.26 3.83 -7.47
CA PRO A 26 -7.32 3.40 -6.57
C PRO A 26 -8.00 2.13 -7.06
N ARG A 27 -8.32 1.22 -6.15
CA ARG A 27 -9.22 0.11 -6.48
C ARG A 27 -10.63 0.68 -6.59
N PRO A 28 -11.39 0.38 -7.66
CA PRO A 28 -12.79 0.76 -7.72
C PRO A 28 -13.54 0.11 -6.55
N ASP A 29 -14.44 0.86 -5.92
CA ASP A 29 -15.36 0.30 -4.94
C ASP A 29 -16.22 -0.77 -5.63
N PRO A 30 -16.31 -1.99 -5.07
CA PRO A 30 -17.22 -2.99 -5.61
C PRO A 30 -18.65 -2.45 -5.52
N ASP A 31 -19.43 -2.66 -6.57
CA ASP A 31 -20.86 -2.37 -6.55
C ASP A 31 -21.50 -3.19 -5.40
N PRO A 32 -22.40 -2.60 -4.59
CA PRO A 32 -23.05 -3.32 -3.48
C PRO A 32 -23.77 -4.61 -3.89
N ASP A 33 -24.18 -4.76 -5.15
CA ASP A 33 -24.80 -5.97 -5.68
C ASP A 33 -23.78 -6.98 -6.27
N ASP A 34 -22.50 -6.63 -6.33
CA ASP A 34 -21.44 -7.45 -6.89
C ASP A 34 -20.82 -8.37 -5.82
N VAL A 35 -21.41 -9.55 -5.67
CA VAL A 35 -20.92 -10.63 -4.80
C VAL A 35 -19.74 -11.39 -5.37
N SER A 36 -19.15 -10.92 -6.48
CA SER A 36 -17.99 -11.56 -7.08
C SER A 36 -16.75 -11.38 -6.21
N TRP A 37 -16.02 -12.48 -5.98
CA TRP A 37 -14.72 -12.42 -5.35
C TRP A 37 -13.80 -11.57 -6.23
N ILE A 38 -13.48 -10.35 -5.78
CA ILE A 38 -12.62 -9.47 -6.57
C ILE A 38 -11.22 -10.11 -6.65
N GLU A 39 -10.90 -10.66 -7.82
CA GLU A 39 -9.61 -11.31 -8.06
C GLU A 39 -8.46 -10.37 -7.66
N SER A 40 -7.46 -10.93 -6.96
CA SER A 40 -6.28 -10.15 -6.58
C SER A 40 -5.55 -9.75 -7.85
N PRO A 41 -5.29 -8.45 -8.08
CA PRO A 41 -4.64 -8.00 -9.30
C PRO A 41 -3.27 -8.65 -9.45
N ILE A 42 -2.85 -8.84 -10.70
CA ILE A 42 -1.52 -9.32 -11.05
C ILE A 42 -0.65 -8.11 -11.40
N CYS A 43 0.60 -8.10 -10.95
CA CYS A 43 1.55 -7.07 -11.35
C CYS A 43 1.82 -7.17 -12.86
N PRO A 44 1.57 -6.11 -13.65
CA PRO A 44 1.77 -6.15 -15.09
C PRO A 44 3.26 -6.26 -15.49
N ARG A 45 4.19 -6.09 -14.54
CA ARG A 45 5.64 -6.09 -14.80
C ARG A 45 6.32 -7.44 -14.59
N CYS A 46 5.86 -8.24 -13.64
CA CYS A 46 6.50 -9.51 -13.27
C CYS A 46 5.50 -10.67 -13.13
N GLY A 47 4.21 -10.46 -13.40
CA GLY A 47 3.20 -11.51 -13.37
C GLY A 47 2.85 -12.04 -11.97
N ALA A 48 3.41 -11.49 -10.90
CA ALA A 48 3.11 -11.91 -9.53
C ALA A 48 1.77 -11.36 -9.03
N LEU A 49 1.07 -12.12 -8.20
CA LEU A 49 -0.13 -11.63 -7.48
C LEU A 49 0.25 -10.49 -6.53
N ILE A 50 -0.57 -9.44 -6.53
CA ILE A 50 -0.41 -8.26 -5.67
C ILE A 50 -1.72 -7.91 -4.96
N ARG A 51 -1.60 -7.17 -3.86
CA ARG A 51 -2.74 -6.54 -3.19
C ARG A 51 -2.58 -5.04 -3.26
N VAL A 52 -3.68 -4.32 -3.48
CA VAL A 52 -3.68 -2.86 -3.58
C VAL A 52 -4.48 -2.32 -2.41
N TYR A 53 -3.84 -1.53 -1.55
CA TYR A 53 -4.46 -0.99 -0.34
C TYR A 53 -4.32 0.53 -0.27
N PRO A 54 -5.31 1.25 0.30
CA PRO A 54 -5.19 2.67 0.56
C PRO A 54 -4.27 2.90 1.76
N THR A 55 -3.53 4.01 1.73
CA THR A 55 -2.70 4.50 2.84
C THR A 55 -3.51 5.40 3.76
N ASN A 56 -2.94 5.76 4.91
CA ASN A 56 -3.54 6.73 5.83
C ASN A 56 -3.62 8.18 5.26
N TYR A 57 -3.12 8.43 4.05
CA TYR A 57 -3.19 9.71 3.35
C TYR A 57 -3.92 9.63 2.00
N ASP A 58 -4.80 8.62 1.84
CA ASP A 58 -5.69 8.47 0.69
C ASP A 58 -4.94 8.36 -0.65
N ARG A 59 -3.86 7.60 -0.64
CA ARG A 59 -3.11 7.14 -1.82
C ARG A 59 -2.98 5.64 -1.77
N TRP A 60 -2.57 4.98 -2.84
CA TRP A 60 -2.68 3.53 -2.95
C TRP A 60 -1.33 2.89 -3.20
N VAL A 61 -1.05 1.77 -2.54
CA VAL A 61 0.23 1.05 -2.70
C VAL A 61 -0.03 -0.40 -3.08
N SER A 62 0.79 -0.90 -4.01
CA SER A 62 0.83 -2.33 -4.36
C SER A 62 1.74 -3.07 -3.39
N LEU A 63 1.17 -4.02 -2.66
CA LEU A 63 1.85 -4.84 -1.67
C LEU A 63 1.95 -6.30 -2.13
N ALA A 64 2.95 -6.98 -1.57
CA ALA A 64 3.06 -8.43 -1.63
C ALA A 64 1.81 -9.12 -1.04
N THR A 65 1.54 -10.35 -1.48
CA THR A 65 0.52 -11.21 -0.84
C THR A 65 1.04 -11.92 0.41
N VAL A 66 2.36 -11.87 0.65
CA VAL A 66 3.04 -12.54 1.75
C VAL A 66 3.52 -11.53 2.78
N GLU A 67 3.43 -11.90 4.05
CA GLU A 67 4.05 -11.18 5.15
C GLU A 67 5.44 -11.74 5.39
N LEU A 68 6.41 -10.86 5.65
CA LEU A 68 7.79 -11.22 5.98
C LEU A 68 8.17 -10.59 7.32
N PRO A 69 9.12 -11.18 8.07
CA PRO A 69 9.68 -10.53 9.24
C PRO A 69 10.33 -9.19 8.89
N ALA A 70 10.18 -8.17 9.74
CA ALA A 70 10.72 -6.84 9.50
C ALA A 70 12.23 -6.83 9.20
N LYS A 71 13.01 -7.72 9.82
CA LYS A 71 14.46 -7.86 9.58
C LYS A 71 14.81 -8.23 8.13
N ASP A 72 13.90 -8.91 7.43
CA ASP A 72 14.11 -9.40 6.07
C ASP A 72 13.62 -8.40 5.01
N VAL A 73 13.02 -7.28 5.44
CA VAL A 73 12.46 -6.24 4.58
C VAL A 73 13.18 -4.92 4.87
N PRO A 74 13.73 -4.20 3.88
CA PRO A 74 14.31 -2.89 4.13
C PRO A 74 13.23 -1.87 4.55
N GLU A 75 13.56 -0.95 5.45
CA GLU A 75 12.61 0.00 6.06
C GLU A 75 11.73 0.74 5.05
N ALA A 76 12.29 1.17 3.91
CA ALA A 76 11.56 1.88 2.86
C ALA A 76 10.45 1.06 2.16
N PHE A 77 10.35 -0.24 2.45
CA PHE A 77 9.37 -1.16 1.87
C PHE A 77 8.50 -1.85 2.92
N ARG A 78 8.63 -1.49 4.21
CA ARG A 78 7.83 -2.09 5.29
C ARG A 78 6.48 -1.41 5.40
N TRP A 79 5.41 -2.17 5.24
CA TRP A 79 4.04 -1.72 5.45
C TRP A 79 3.32 -2.59 6.47
N ARG A 80 2.37 -2.00 7.20
CA ARG A 80 1.51 -2.70 8.17
C ARG A 80 0.06 -2.39 7.88
N LEU A 81 -0.78 -3.42 7.90
CA LEU A 81 -2.22 -3.24 7.83
C LEU A 81 -2.73 -2.73 9.18
N THR A 82 -3.48 -1.64 9.13
CA THR A 82 -4.05 -0.98 10.29
C THR A 82 -5.55 -0.79 10.06
N PRO A 83 -6.42 -1.31 10.96
CA PRO A 83 -7.85 -1.04 10.87
C PRO A 83 -8.12 0.45 11.06
N LEU A 84 -8.99 1.01 10.24
CA LEU A 84 -9.41 2.39 10.39
C LEU A 84 -10.45 2.51 11.51
N PRO A 85 -10.42 3.59 12.31
CA PRO A 85 -11.55 3.91 13.16
C PRO A 85 -12.78 4.21 12.28
N THR A 86 -13.98 3.87 12.77
CA THR A 86 -15.29 3.88 12.06
C THR A 86 -15.71 5.23 11.45
N ARG A 87 -14.89 6.29 11.57
CA ARG A 87 -15.13 7.65 11.03
C ARG A 87 -14.00 8.10 10.11
N SER A 88 -13.44 7.20 9.30
CA SER A 88 -12.45 7.56 8.29
C SER A 88 -13.10 8.17 7.06
N ARG A 89 -12.35 9.03 6.36
CA ARG A 89 -12.75 9.55 5.03
C ARG A 89 -12.57 8.52 3.91
N ILE A 90 -11.85 7.45 4.18
CA ILE A 90 -11.54 6.37 3.23
C ILE A 90 -12.65 5.33 3.34
N ALA A 91 -13.21 4.92 2.21
CA ALA A 91 -14.34 3.98 2.13
C ALA A 91 -14.01 2.54 2.60
N THR A 92 -12.78 2.28 3.03
CA THR A 92 -12.28 0.96 3.44
C THR A 92 -12.11 0.89 4.95
N ASP A 93 -12.38 -0.27 5.56
CA ASP A 93 -12.14 -0.50 6.99
C ASP A 93 -10.66 -0.72 7.36
N THR A 94 -9.74 -0.79 6.37
CA THR A 94 -8.32 -1.08 6.60
C THR A 94 -7.44 -0.24 5.67
N VAL A 95 -6.46 0.46 6.26
CA VAL A 95 -5.39 1.15 5.52
C VAL A 95 -4.06 0.49 5.79
N VAL A 96 -3.08 0.81 4.96
CA VAL A 96 -1.70 0.44 5.20
C VAL A 96 -0.88 1.65 5.62
N VAL A 97 -0.08 1.45 6.66
CA VAL A 97 0.82 2.48 7.20
C VAL A 97 2.24 2.03 6.95
N GLN A 98 3.05 2.92 6.40
CA GLN A 98 4.47 2.64 6.23
C GLN A 98 5.16 2.70 7.60
N VAL A 99 5.98 1.71 7.90
CA VAL A 99 6.64 1.58 9.21
C VAL A 99 8.14 1.80 9.04
N ARG A 100 8.74 2.67 9.85
CA ARG A 100 10.17 3.03 9.78
C ARG A 100 10.77 3.14 11.18
N GLY A 101 12.08 2.93 11.29
CA GLY A 101 12.82 3.09 12.54
C GLY A 101 12.70 1.88 13.48
N VAL A 102 12.50 2.15 14.77
CA VAL A 102 12.62 1.16 15.87
C VAL A 102 11.42 0.21 15.96
N ASP A 103 10.29 0.62 15.40
CA ASP A 103 9.09 -0.20 15.16
C ASP A 103 9.09 -0.50 13.65
N PRO A 104 8.95 -1.77 13.21
CA PRO A 104 8.63 -2.99 13.96
C PRO A 104 9.85 -3.68 14.59
N LEU A 105 9.59 -4.52 15.61
CA LEU A 105 10.62 -5.46 16.08
C LEU A 105 11.10 -6.34 14.90
N PRO A 106 12.38 -6.79 14.89
CA PRO A 106 12.94 -7.57 13.79
C PRO A 106 12.12 -8.79 13.34
N SER A 107 11.39 -9.41 14.26
CA SER A 107 10.56 -10.60 14.01
C SER A 107 9.08 -10.28 13.74
N GLU A 108 8.66 -9.02 13.87
CA GLU A 108 7.26 -8.64 13.61
C GLU A 108 6.93 -8.77 12.12
N PRO A 109 5.73 -9.26 11.78
CA PRO A 109 5.29 -9.38 10.41
C PRO A 109 5.05 -8.00 9.80
N VAL A 110 5.61 -7.78 8.62
CA VAL A 110 5.33 -6.65 7.75
C VAL A 110 4.95 -7.15 6.37
N VAL A 111 4.17 -6.35 5.65
CA VAL A 111 3.88 -6.59 4.24
C VAL A 111 4.89 -5.81 3.41
N PRO A 112 5.75 -6.48 2.62
CA PRO A 112 6.65 -5.79 1.71
C PRO A 112 5.87 -5.03 0.63
N ALA A 113 6.34 -3.84 0.29
CA ALA A 113 5.94 -3.20 -0.96
C ALA A 113 6.29 -4.12 -2.14
N HIS A 114 5.36 -4.33 -3.06
CA HIS A 114 5.56 -5.26 -4.16
C HIS A 114 6.80 -4.90 -5.01
N ARG A 115 7.09 -3.59 -5.16
CA ARG A 115 8.27 -3.08 -5.87
C ARG A 115 9.61 -3.68 -5.40
N MET A 116 9.70 -4.13 -4.14
CA MET A 116 10.89 -4.79 -3.60
C MET A 116 11.12 -6.18 -4.25
N MET A 117 10.03 -6.91 -4.50
CA MET A 117 10.05 -8.26 -5.08
C MET A 117 9.85 -8.25 -6.59
N CYS A 118 9.37 -7.13 -7.13
CA CYS A 118 9.21 -6.90 -8.55
C CYS A 118 10.59 -6.73 -9.19
N VAL A 119 11.27 -7.84 -9.43
CA VAL A 119 12.39 -7.87 -10.37
C VAL A 119 11.78 -7.55 -11.74
N PRO A 120 12.21 -6.48 -12.44
CA PRO A 120 11.82 -6.30 -13.82
C PRO A 120 12.25 -7.54 -14.57
N ASP A 121 11.36 -8.14 -15.36
CA ASP A 121 11.70 -9.24 -16.24
C ASP A 121 13.01 -8.91 -16.96
N ARG A 122 14.06 -9.69 -16.66
CA ARG A 122 15.25 -9.76 -17.49
C ARG A 122 15.01 -10.90 -18.47
N ASP A 123 14.08 -10.69 -19.38
CA ASP A 123 13.92 -11.40 -20.64
C ASP A 123 13.52 -10.31 -21.66
N GLY A 124 14.32 -9.88 -22.63
CA GLY A 124 15.33 -10.61 -23.42
C GLY A 124 14.62 -11.43 -24.50
N PRO A 125 15.01 -11.46 -25.80
CA PRO A 125 16.19 -10.90 -26.47
C PRO A 125 16.01 -9.51 -27.11
#